data_AF-A0A9P0TI22-F1
#
_entry.id   AF-A0A9P0TI22-F1
#
_cell.length_a   1.000
_cell.length_b   1.000
_cell.length_c   1.000
_cell.angle_alpha   90.00
_cell.angle_beta   90.00
_cell.angle_gamma   90.00
#
_symmetry.space_group_name_H-M   'P 1'
#
loop_
_entity.id
_entity.type
_entity.pdbx_description
1 polymer ?
#
loop_
_entity_poly.entity_id
_entity_poly.type
_entity_poly.pdbx_seq_one_letter_code
_entity_poly.pdbx_strand_id
1 'polypeptide(L)'
;MENLFQASFTDSLKSFRYSKKTEELLRKQAALFRSFDSMLELSNGYSSSNKYDLEEALEILKFRWGLIFKTHIEIDADLGGSNTEYQNKYYEQEAIYRHHRREINLKLHSKSLQKNFLEIHMESPVLRDSHNSKNSLYALEMANNQTGQDLIAKQQRPSSKCSISKKSLYTHFNKRGNVNKI
;
A
#
# COMPACT_ATOMS: atom_id res chain seq x y z
N MET A 1 59.23 23.16 -7.94
CA MET A 1 58.58 22.32 -6.91
C MET A 1 57.15 22.80 -6.72
N GLU A 2 56.29 22.53 -7.69
CA GLU A 2 54.86 22.90 -7.64
C GLU A 2 54.08 21.79 -8.30
N ASN A 3 53.92 20.65 -7.62
CA ASN A 3 53.01 19.58 -8.08
C ASN A 3 52.68 18.56 -6.98
N LEU A 4 52.50 19.03 -5.74
CA LEU A 4 52.13 18.16 -4.60
C LEU A 4 50.88 18.64 -3.85
N PHE A 5 50.28 19.78 -4.21
CA PHE A 5 49.13 20.34 -3.48
C PHE A 5 47.79 20.26 -4.23
N GLN A 6 47.79 19.92 -5.52
CA GLN A 6 46.54 19.72 -6.28
C GLN A 6 46.06 18.27 -6.31
N ALA A 7 46.89 17.29 -5.95
CA ALA A 7 46.51 15.88 -5.94
C ALA A 7 45.67 15.48 -4.71
N SER A 8 45.63 16.28 -3.63
CA SER A 8 44.96 15.92 -2.37
C SER A 8 43.51 16.39 -2.25
N PHE A 9 43.03 17.26 -3.15
CA PHE A 9 41.66 17.78 -3.09
C PHE A 9 40.68 17.04 -4.02
N THR A 10 41.18 16.43 -5.10
CA THR A 10 40.34 15.65 -6.03
C THR A 10 40.18 14.18 -5.63
N ASP A 11 40.92 13.70 -4.62
CA ASP A 11 40.78 12.33 -4.08
C ASP A 11 39.73 12.21 -2.94
N SER A 12 39.09 13.32 -2.55
CA SER A 12 38.07 13.36 -1.50
C SER A 12 36.62 13.27 -2.01
N LEU A 13 36.40 13.29 -3.32
CA LEU A 13 35.16 12.83 -3.94
C LEU A 13 35.28 11.33 -4.26
N LYS A 14 35.53 10.53 -3.22
CA LYS A 14 35.16 9.11 -3.29
C LYS A 14 33.64 9.07 -3.41
N SER A 15 33.16 9.06 -4.65
CA SER A 15 31.97 8.30 -5.05
C SER A 15 31.91 7.09 -4.14
N PHE A 16 30.99 7.09 -3.17
CA PHE A 16 30.76 5.95 -2.29
C PHE A 16 30.18 4.86 -3.18
N ARG A 17 31.07 4.14 -3.86
CA ARG A 17 30.72 3.13 -4.84
C ARG A 17 30.17 1.97 -4.04
N TYR A 18 28.93 1.60 -4.30
CA TYR A 18 28.30 0.48 -3.61
C TYR A 18 29.14 -0.80 -3.78
N SER A 19 28.97 -1.75 -2.87
CA SER A 19 29.55 -3.06 -3.09
C SER A 19 28.98 -3.65 -4.38
N LYS A 20 29.77 -4.43 -5.13
CA LYS A 20 29.31 -5.09 -6.36
C LYS A 20 28.01 -5.88 -6.14
N LYS A 21 27.90 -6.55 -4.99
CA LYS A 21 26.68 -7.27 -4.58
C LYS A 21 25.49 -6.33 -4.45
N THR A 22 25.66 -5.19 -3.78
CA THR A 22 24.61 -4.20 -3.58
C THR A 22 24.19 -3.57 -4.93
N GLU A 23 25.12 -3.30 -5.85
CA GLU A 23 24.80 -2.85 -7.20
C GLU A 23 23.97 -3.89 -7.98
N GLU A 24 24.33 -5.17 -7.88
CA GLU A 24 23.58 -6.27 -8.50
C GLU A 24 22.16 -6.38 -7.91
N LEU A 25 22.02 -6.24 -6.60
CA LEU A 25 20.71 -6.24 -5.92
C LEU A 25 19.85 -5.04 -6.35
N LEU A 26 20.42 -3.84 -6.44
CA LEU A 26 19.72 -2.64 -6.92
C LEU A 26 19.24 -2.81 -8.37
N ARG A 27 20.08 -3.38 -9.25
CA ARG A 27 19.70 -3.70 -10.64
C ARG A 27 18.58 -4.74 -10.70
N LYS A 28 18.67 -5.79 -9.87
CA LYS A 28 17.64 -6.82 -9.73
C LYS A 28 16.32 -6.20 -9.27
N GLN A 29 16.34 -5.33 -8.26
CA GLN A 29 15.14 -4.67 -7.78
C GLN A 29 14.50 -3.78 -8.85
N ALA A 30 15.32 -3.01 -9.58
CA ALA A 30 14.82 -2.20 -10.69
C ALA A 30 14.12 -3.06 -11.77
N ALA A 31 14.65 -4.25 -12.06
CA ALA A 31 13.99 -5.20 -12.97
C ALA A 31 12.68 -5.77 -12.38
N LEU A 32 12.66 -6.07 -11.08
CA LEU A 32 11.45 -6.52 -10.40
C LEU A 32 10.35 -5.45 -10.41
N PHE A 33 10.69 -4.17 -10.18
CA PHE A 33 9.72 -3.06 -10.28
C PHE A 33 9.13 -2.96 -11.69
N ARG A 34 9.97 -2.93 -12.74
CA ARG A 34 9.47 -2.89 -14.13
C ARG A 34 8.56 -4.07 -14.46
N SER A 35 8.92 -5.27 -14.00
CA SER A 35 8.11 -6.47 -14.21
C SER A 35 6.78 -6.41 -13.42
N PHE A 36 6.77 -5.77 -12.26
CA PHE A 36 5.58 -5.60 -11.45
C PHE A 36 4.62 -4.59 -12.09
N ASP A 37 5.13 -3.44 -12.52
CA ASP A 37 4.36 -2.41 -13.23
C ASP A 37 3.72 -3.02 -14.50
N SER A 38 4.48 -3.76 -15.31
CA SER A 38 3.98 -4.42 -16.52
C SER A 38 2.85 -5.42 -16.23
N MET A 39 2.93 -6.14 -15.11
CA MET A 39 1.89 -7.09 -14.71
C MET A 39 0.60 -6.36 -14.29
N LEU A 40 0.73 -5.22 -13.61
CA LEU A 40 -0.43 -4.43 -13.20
C LEU A 40 -1.19 -3.84 -14.40
N GLU A 41 -0.47 -3.39 -15.43
CA GLU A 41 -1.07 -2.91 -16.69
C GLU A 41 -1.92 -4.01 -17.37
N LEU A 42 -1.42 -5.24 -17.39
CA LEU A 42 -2.18 -6.39 -17.91
C LEU A 42 -3.39 -6.72 -17.02
N SER A 43 -3.28 -6.51 -15.70
CA SER A 43 -4.33 -6.85 -14.74
C SER A 43 -5.51 -5.86 -14.71
N ASN A 44 -5.31 -4.62 -15.15
CA ASN A 44 -6.40 -3.63 -15.22
C ASN A 44 -7.52 -4.02 -16.21
N GLY A 45 -7.29 -5.01 -17.08
CA GLY A 45 -8.32 -5.60 -17.94
C GLY A 45 -9.39 -6.44 -17.22
N TYR A 46 -9.19 -6.79 -15.95
CA TYR A 46 -10.05 -7.71 -15.19
C TYR A 46 -11.35 -7.09 -14.63
N SER A 47 -11.90 -6.07 -15.28
CA SER A 47 -13.12 -5.37 -14.83
C SER A 47 -14.37 -6.29 -14.76
N SER A 48 -14.35 -7.46 -15.42
CA SER A 48 -15.44 -8.45 -15.44
C SER A 48 -15.05 -9.84 -14.87
N SER A 49 -13.90 -9.95 -14.21
CA SER A 49 -13.33 -11.25 -13.81
C SER A 49 -14.19 -12.03 -12.82
N ASN A 50 -14.21 -13.36 -12.99
CA ASN A 50 -14.91 -14.28 -12.08
C ASN A 50 -14.14 -14.40 -10.75
N LYS A 51 -14.67 -15.16 -9.77
CA LYS A 51 -14.02 -15.32 -8.45
C LYS A 51 -12.62 -15.95 -8.57
N TYR A 52 -12.46 -16.97 -9.40
CA TYR A 52 -11.20 -17.69 -9.58
C TYR A 52 -10.12 -16.81 -10.21
N ASP A 53 -10.48 -16.04 -11.25
CA ASP A 53 -9.56 -15.09 -11.89
C ASP A 53 -9.03 -14.05 -10.88
N LEU A 54 -9.88 -13.59 -9.96
CA LEU A 54 -9.49 -12.66 -8.91
C LEU A 54 -8.60 -13.32 -7.85
N GLU A 55 -8.83 -14.58 -7.50
CA GLU A 55 -7.96 -15.34 -6.59
C GLU A 55 -6.58 -15.57 -7.21
N GLU A 56 -6.53 -15.97 -8.48
CA GLU A 56 -5.29 -16.13 -9.24
C GLU A 56 -4.52 -14.80 -9.34
N ALA A 57 -5.20 -13.71 -9.69
CA ALA A 57 -4.59 -12.38 -9.74
C ALA A 57 -4.01 -11.97 -8.37
N LEU A 58 -4.71 -12.28 -7.27
CA LEU A 58 -4.23 -12.00 -5.91
C LEU A 58 -2.99 -12.83 -5.55
N GLU A 59 -2.96 -14.11 -5.93
CA GLU A 59 -1.80 -14.99 -5.74
C GLU A 59 -0.58 -14.46 -6.48
N ILE A 60 -0.73 -14.14 -7.76
CA ILE A 60 0.35 -13.58 -8.60
C ILE A 60 0.87 -12.27 -8.00
N LEU A 61 -0.05 -11.37 -7.59
CA LEU A 61 0.29 -10.09 -6.97
C LEU A 61 1.11 -10.29 -5.69
N LYS A 62 0.70 -11.20 -4.81
CA LYS A 62 1.40 -11.52 -3.56
C LYS A 62 2.77 -12.14 -3.83
N PHE A 63 2.85 -13.07 -4.78
CA PHE A 63 4.10 -13.73 -5.14
C PHE A 63 5.13 -12.71 -5.65
N ARG A 64 4.75 -11.86 -6.61
CA ARG A 64 5.63 -10.84 -7.18
C ARG A 64 6.09 -9.83 -6.14
N TRP A 65 5.17 -9.37 -5.29
CA TRP A 65 5.53 -8.48 -4.17
C TRP A 65 6.49 -9.15 -3.18
N GLY A 66 6.34 -10.44 -2.91
CA GLY A 66 7.25 -11.20 -2.05
C GLY A 66 8.70 -11.19 -2.55
N LEU A 67 8.92 -11.26 -3.87
CA LEU A 67 10.25 -11.16 -4.47
C LEU A 67 10.87 -9.77 -4.28
N ILE A 68 10.06 -8.71 -4.46
CA ILE A 68 10.44 -7.31 -4.24
C ILE A 68 10.82 -7.10 -2.77
N PHE A 69 9.96 -7.55 -1.85
CA PHE A 69 10.16 -7.40 -0.41
C PHE A 69 11.43 -8.10 0.07
N LYS A 70 11.64 -9.36 -0.35
CA LYS A 70 12.85 -10.13 0.00
C LYS A 70 14.11 -9.41 -0.46
N THR A 71 14.14 -8.96 -1.72
CA THR A 71 15.29 -8.25 -2.27
C THR A 71 15.49 -6.90 -1.58
N HIS A 72 14.40 -6.22 -1.18
CA HIS A 72 14.49 -4.96 -0.44
C HIS A 72 15.16 -5.14 0.92
N ILE A 73 14.81 -6.19 1.68
CA ILE A 73 15.47 -6.48 2.96
C ILE A 73 16.98 -6.66 2.77
N GLU A 74 17.40 -7.39 1.72
CA GLU A 74 18.83 -7.60 1.44
C GLU A 74 19.54 -6.28 1.10
N ILE A 75 18.90 -5.39 0.35
CA ILE A 75 19.43 -4.05 0.04
C ILE A 75 19.50 -3.18 1.29
N ASP A 76 18.45 -3.19 2.11
CA ASP A 76 18.38 -2.36 3.31
C ASP A 76 19.38 -2.81 4.37
N ALA A 77 19.64 -4.12 4.47
CA ALA A 77 20.70 -4.65 5.32
C ALA A 77 22.10 -4.14 4.92
N ASP A 78 22.35 -3.96 3.62
CA ASP A 78 23.63 -3.45 3.11
C ASP A 78 23.72 -1.91 3.19
N LEU A 79 22.61 -1.19 2.97
CA LEU A 79 22.59 0.27 2.84
C LEU A 79 22.14 1.02 4.09
N GLY A 80 21.43 0.39 5.01
CA GLY A 80 20.87 1.03 6.21
C GLY A 80 20.03 2.28 5.90
N GLY A 81 19.23 2.25 4.84
CA GLY A 81 18.44 3.42 4.42
C GLY A 81 19.22 4.60 3.81
N SER A 82 20.52 4.47 3.55
CA SER A 82 21.35 5.58 3.03
C SER A 82 20.98 6.04 1.61
N ASN A 83 20.35 5.17 0.81
CA ASN A 83 19.86 5.51 -0.54
C ASN A 83 18.38 5.94 -0.48
N THR A 84 18.14 7.24 -0.30
CA THR A 84 16.79 7.80 -0.17
C THR A 84 15.96 7.72 -1.45
N GLU A 85 16.59 7.86 -2.62
CA GLU A 85 15.92 7.73 -3.92
C GLU A 85 15.31 6.32 -4.08
N TYR A 86 16.11 5.29 -3.81
CA TYR A 86 15.67 3.91 -3.80
C TYR A 86 14.53 3.68 -2.79
N GLN A 87 14.67 4.18 -1.56
CA GLN A 87 13.67 4.01 -0.51
C GLN A 87 12.33 4.63 -0.90
N ASN A 88 12.35 5.86 -1.42
CA ASN A 88 11.16 6.52 -1.95
C ASN A 88 10.50 5.67 -3.05
N LYS A 89 11.30 5.14 -3.99
CA LYS A 89 10.76 4.30 -5.07
C LYS A 89 10.14 3.01 -4.54
N TYR A 90 10.76 2.39 -3.55
CA TYR A 90 10.20 1.20 -2.90
C TYR A 90 8.85 1.51 -2.22
N TYR A 91 8.73 2.62 -1.51
CA TYR A 91 7.48 3.00 -0.86
C TYR A 91 6.37 3.37 -1.84
N GLU A 92 6.69 4.00 -2.97
CA GLU A 92 5.74 4.20 -4.07
C GLU A 92 5.17 2.86 -4.55
N GLN A 93 6.05 1.90 -4.81
CA GLN A 93 5.69 0.56 -5.26
C GLN A 93 4.87 -0.20 -4.20
N GLU A 94 5.19 -0.03 -2.92
CA GLU A 94 4.41 -0.58 -1.81
C GLU A 94 2.99 -0.02 -1.76
N ALA A 95 2.84 1.30 -1.95
CA ALA A 95 1.53 1.93 -1.99
C ALA A 95 0.67 1.37 -3.14
N ILE A 96 1.27 1.20 -4.32
CA ILE A 96 0.62 0.59 -5.50
C ILE A 96 0.19 -0.85 -5.18
N TYR A 97 1.08 -1.68 -4.63
CA TYR A 97 0.75 -3.05 -4.22
C TYR A 97 -0.42 -3.09 -3.23
N ARG A 98 -0.37 -2.26 -2.17
CA ARG A 98 -1.40 -2.21 -1.14
C ARG A 98 -2.76 -1.81 -1.71
N HIS A 99 -2.76 -0.85 -2.64
CA HIS A 99 -3.97 -0.42 -3.34
C HIS A 99 -4.60 -1.58 -4.13
N HIS A 100 -3.86 -2.20 -5.06
CA HIS A 100 -4.38 -3.29 -5.89
C HIS A 100 -4.82 -4.50 -5.06
N ARG A 101 -4.03 -4.86 -4.02
CA ARG A 101 -4.40 -5.95 -3.11
C ARG A 101 -5.74 -5.69 -2.43
N ARG A 102 -5.98 -4.44 -2.01
CA ARG A 102 -7.24 -4.05 -1.39
C ARG A 102 -8.39 -4.12 -2.39
N GLU A 103 -8.21 -3.61 -3.61
CA GLU A 103 -9.24 -3.64 -4.64
C GLU A 103 -9.66 -5.07 -5.00
N ILE A 104 -8.71 -5.97 -5.20
CA ILE A 104 -8.98 -7.38 -5.51
C ILE A 104 -9.74 -8.04 -4.35
N ASN A 105 -9.30 -7.83 -3.11
CA ASN A 105 -9.99 -8.38 -1.93
C ASN A 105 -11.43 -7.87 -1.81
N LEU A 106 -11.67 -6.58 -2.05
CA LEU A 106 -13.02 -6.01 -2.04
C LEU A 106 -13.92 -6.68 -3.09
N LYS A 107 -13.41 -6.87 -4.32
CA LYS A 107 -14.14 -7.57 -5.39
C LYS A 107 -14.42 -9.04 -5.06
N LEU A 108 -13.49 -9.73 -4.39
CA LEU A 108 -13.68 -11.11 -3.92
C LEU A 108 -14.77 -11.21 -2.84
N HIS A 109 -14.76 -10.29 -1.87
CA HIS A 109 -15.76 -10.24 -0.82
C HIS A 109 -17.15 -9.93 -1.39
N SER A 110 -17.27 -8.96 -2.31
CA SER A 110 -18.55 -8.63 -2.93
C SER A 110 -19.16 -9.81 -3.69
N LYS A 111 -18.33 -10.57 -4.44
CA LYS A 111 -18.80 -11.78 -5.15
C LYS A 111 -19.22 -12.91 -4.21
N SER A 112 -18.52 -13.07 -3.09
CA SER A 112 -18.88 -14.07 -2.08
C SER A 112 -20.23 -13.75 -1.44
N LEU A 113 -20.50 -12.46 -1.16
CA LEU A 113 -21.81 -12.01 -0.66
C LEU A 113 -22.93 -12.22 -1.68
N GLN A 114 -22.70 -11.91 -2.96
CA GLN A 114 -23.67 -12.15 -4.03
C GLN A 114 -24.04 -13.63 -4.14
N LYS A 115 -23.06 -14.52 -4.06
CA LYS A 115 -23.29 -15.96 -4.08
C LYS A 115 -24.15 -16.41 -2.90
N ASN A 116 -23.80 -16.01 -1.68
CA ASN A 116 -24.55 -16.38 -0.47
C ASN A 116 -26.00 -15.88 -0.53
N PHE A 117 -26.22 -14.66 -1.04
CA PHE A 117 -27.56 -14.12 -1.24
C PHE A 117 -28.37 -14.96 -2.23
N LEU A 118 -27.78 -15.33 -3.37
CA LEU A 118 -28.43 -16.19 -4.37
C LEU A 118 -28.77 -17.57 -3.81
N GLU A 119 -27.88 -18.17 -3.01
CA GLU A 119 -28.11 -19.49 -2.39
C GLU A 119 -29.28 -19.45 -1.38
N ILE A 120 -29.33 -18.43 -0.51
CA ILE A 120 -30.44 -18.24 0.45
C ILE A 120 -31.79 -18.07 -0.27
N HIS A 121 -31.79 -17.40 -1.43
CA HIS A 121 -33.02 -17.15 -2.20
C HIS A 121 -33.46 -18.32 -3.09
N MET A 122 -32.61 -19.32 -3.32
CA MET A 122 -32.95 -20.52 -4.11
C MET A 122 -33.43 -21.69 -3.23
N GLU A 123 -33.11 -21.70 -1.93
CA GLU A 123 -33.50 -22.76 -0.98
C GLU A 123 -34.83 -22.52 -0.24
N SER A 124 -35.53 -21.40 -0.48
CA SER A 124 -36.84 -21.16 0.12
C SER A 124 -37.98 -21.56 -0.83
N PRO A 125 -38.67 -22.71 -0.62
CA PRO A 125 -40.03 -22.84 -1.11
C PRO A 125 -40.92 -21.92 -0.24
N VAL A 126 -41.88 -21.23 -0.84
CA VAL A 126 -42.84 -20.26 -0.23
C VAL A 126 -42.24 -18.83 -0.19
N LEU A 127 -42.43 -17.95 -1.17
CA LEU A 127 -43.67 -17.54 -1.85
C LEU A 127 -43.39 -17.07 -3.27
N ARG A 128 -43.98 -17.76 -4.24
CA ARG A 128 -44.17 -17.21 -5.59
C ARG A 128 -45.25 -16.15 -5.50
N ASP A 129 -44.89 -14.91 -5.20
CA ASP A 129 -45.71 -13.77 -5.58
C ASP A 129 -44.87 -12.49 -5.73
N SER A 130 -45.00 -11.92 -6.92
CA SER A 130 -45.03 -10.49 -7.21
C SER A 130 -43.72 -9.72 -7.36
N HIS A 131 -43.32 -9.55 -8.63
CA HIS A 131 -42.78 -8.33 -9.25
C HIS A 131 -42.01 -7.32 -8.36
N ASN A 132 -40.87 -7.69 -7.77
CA ASN A 132 -39.98 -6.67 -7.18
C ASN A 132 -38.47 -6.99 -7.16
N SER A 133 -38.02 -8.11 -7.73
CA SER A 133 -36.61 -8.52 -7.66
C SER A 133 -35.65 -7.57 -8.40
N LYS A 134 -36.13 -6.86 -9.42
CA LYS A 134 -35.32 -5.85 -10.13
C LYS A 134 -35.14 -4.57 -9.31
N ASN A 135 -36.12 -4.21 -8.47
CA ASN A 135 -36.07 -3.01 -7.63
C ASN A 135 -35.13 -3.21 -6.42
N SER A 136 -35.03 -4.42 -5.87
CA SER A 136 -34.10 -4.69 -4.76
C SER A 136 -32.64 -4.72 -5.20
N LEU A 137 -32.35 -5.28 -6.39
CA LEU A 137 -31.00 -5.27 -6.97
C LEU A 137 -30.52 -3.84 -7.25
N TYR A 138 -31.38 -3.00 -7.84
CA TYR A 138 -31.04 -1.60 -8.09
C TYR A 138 -30.85 -0.81 -6.78
N ALA A 139 -31.67 -1.08 -5.75
CA ALA A 139 -31.52 -0.43 -4.44
C ALA A 139 -30.20 -0.82 -3.73
N LEU A 140 -29.78 -2.09 -3.82
CA LEU A 140 -28.50 -2.57 -3.28
C LEU A 140 -27.29 -2.01 -4.05
N GLU A 141 -27.39 -1.90 -5.37
CA GLU A 141 -26.35 -1.30 -6.20
C GLU A 141 -26.19 0.19 -5.90
N MET A 142 -27.29 0.92 -5.70
CA MET A 142 -27.28 2.32 -5.28
C MET A 142 -26.74 2.50 -3.86
N ALA A 143 -27.06 1.61 -2.91
CA ALA A 143 -26.53 1.66 -1.54
C ALA A 143 -25.02 1.38 -1.49
N ASN A 144 -24.52 0.44 -2.30
CA ASN A 144 -23.09 0.12 -2.37
C ASN A 144 -22.29 1.21 -3.09
N ASN A 145 -22.83 1.82 -4.15
CA ASN A 145 -22.22 2.99 -4.79
C ASN A 145 -22.17 4.20 -3.85
N GLN A 146 -23.22 4.45 -3.07
CA GLN A 146 -23.23 5.54 -2.08
C GLN A 146 -22.22 5.31 -0.96
N THR A 147 -22.14 4.07 -0.44
CA THR A 147 -21.18 3.72 0.63
C THR A 147 -19.73 3.79 0.12
N GLY A 148 -19.49 3.39 -1.13
CA GLY A 148 -18.19 3.55 -1.79
C GLY A 148 -17.79 5.01 -1.98
N GLN A 149 -18.71 5.86 -2.45
CA GLN A 149 -18.53 7.30 -2.60
C GLN A 149 -18.29 8.01 -1.25
N ASP A 150 -19.00 7.63 -0.19
CA ASP A 150 -18.84 8.21 1.15
C ASP A 150 -17.48 7.86 1.80
N LEU A 151 -16.95 6.67 1.51
CA LEU A 151 -15.61 6.26 1.95
C LEU A 151 -14.50 6.99 1.18
N ILE A 152 -14.71 7.26 -0.11
CA ILE A 152 -13.81 8.07 -0.94
C ILE A 152 -13.88 9.56 -0.52
N ALA A 153 -15.08 10.09 -0.27
CA ALA A 153 -15.28 11.47 0.20
C ALA A 153 -14.72 11.72 1.61
N LYS A 154 -14.69 10.70 2.48
CA LYS A 154 -13.99 10.78 3.78
C LYS A 154 -12.47 10.76 3.64
N GLN A 155 -11.92 10.18 2.58
CA GLN A 155 -10.48 10.22 2.27
C GLN A 155 -10.04 11.50 1.52
N GLN A 156 -10.96 12.17 0.82
CA GLN A 156 -10.68 13.38 0.04
C GLN A 156 -10.98 14.70 0.76
N ARG A 157 -11.32 14.69 2.07
CA ARG A 157 -11.37 15.96 2.83
C ARG A 157 -9.97 16.59 2.82
N PRO A 158 -9.78 17.77 2.22
CA PRO A 158 -8.53 18.49 2.40
C PRO A 158 -8.37 18.79 3.89
N SER A 159 -7.14 18.71 4.38
CA SER A 159 -6.76 19.14 5.71
C SER A 159 -7.04 20.64 5.88
N SER A 160 -8.29 20.98 6.17
CA SER A 160 -8.69 22.31 6.61
C SER A 160 -8.08 22.52 7.99
N LYS A 161 -6.93 23.21 7.98
CA LYS A 161 -6.23 23.88 9.08
C LYS A 161 -7.04 23.88 10.39
N CYS A 162 -6.71 22.95 11.28
CA CYS A 162 -7.05 23.09 12.69
C CYS A 162 -6.09 24.14 13.28
N SER A 163 -6.56 25.37 13.40
CA SER A 163 -5.93 26.39 14.24
C SER A 163 -6.07 25.98 15.71
N ILE A 164 -5.17 25.12 16.18
CA ILE A 164 -5.00 24.90 17.61
C ILE A 164 -4.35 26.17 18.18
N SER A 165 -5.18 26.95 18.87
CA SER A 165 -4.76 28.05 19.72
C SER A 165 -3.70 27.58 20.72
N LYS A 166 -2.52 28.21 20.72
CA LYS A 166 -1.40 27.96 21.64
C LYS A 166 -1.69 28.46 23.07
N LYS A 167 -2.80 28.05 23.68
CA LYS A 167 -3.10 28.34 25.10
C LYS A 167 -3.89 27.20 25.72
N SER A 168 -3.19 26.13 26.11
CA SER A 168 -3.49 25.30 27.28
C SER A 168 -2.50 24.13 27.28
N LEU A 169 -2.07 23.70 28.46
CA LEU A 169 -1.10 22.62 28.74
C LEU A 169 0.39 23.01 28.83
N TYR A 170 0.66 24.11 29.54
CA TYR A 170 1.79 24.14 30.46
C TYR A 170 1.27 24.53 31.83
N THR A 171 1.03 23.53 32.70
CA THR A 171 1.21 23.61 34.15
C THR A 171 0.79 22.29 34.78
N HIS A 172 1.61 21.81 35.74
CA HIS A 172 1.38 20.71 36.70
C HIS A 172 1.63 19.28 36.15
N PHE A 173 2.54 18.45 36.67
CA PHE A 173 3.40 18.49 37.84
C PHE A 173 4.52 17.44 37.63
N ASN A 174 5.79 17.84 37.56
CA ASN A 174 6.92 16.96 37.83
C ASN A 174 7.55 17.42 39.15
N LYS A 175 7.16 16.80 40.26
CA LYS A 175 7.88 16.87 41.55
C LYS A 175 7.55 15.61 42.35
N ARG A 176 8.52 14.69 42.44
CA ARG A 176 8.96 14.05 43.69
C ARG A 176 10.15 13.16 43.40
N GLY A 177 11.32 13.79 43.33
CA GLY A 177 12.58 13.17 43.70
C GLY A 177 12.98 13.71 45.08
N ASN A 178 12.86 12.84 46.09
CA ASN A 178 13.81 12.60 47.18
C ASN A 178 14.18 13.71 48.20
N VAL A 179 14.43 13.23 49.44
CA VAL A 179 15.48 13.63 50.40
C VAL A 179 15.03 14.07 51.82
N ASN A 180 15.27 13.12 52.76
CA ASN A 180 15.87 13.23 54.12
C ASN A 180 15.09 13.33 55.45
N LYS A 181 15.50 12.40 56.34
CA LYS A 181 15.84 12.48 57.78
C LYS A 181 14.76 12.88 58.79
N ILE A 182 14.45 11.96 59.72
CA ILE A 182 14.87 11.99 61.14
C ILE A 182 15.30 10.57 61.52
#